data_AF-A0A0L0D6A7-F1
#
_entry.id   AF-A0A0L0D6A7-F1
#
_cell.length_a   1.000
_cell.length_b   1.000
_cell.length_c   1.000
_cell.angle_alpha   90.00
_cell.angle_beta   90.00
_cell.angle_gamma   90.00
#
_symmetry.space_group_name_H-M   'P 1'
#
loop_
_entity.id
_entity.type
_entity.pdbx_description
1 polymer ?
#
loop_
_entity_poly.entity_id
_entity_poly.type
_entity_poly.pdbx_seq_one_letter_code
_entity_poly.pdbx_strand_id
1 'polypeptide(L)'
;MLVAGKMFESKKVPSLETLNQLAGYQYTPDAILAMEGNILHTLSWKLRVVTPLFFWGYFASIGVCPDEDSIHGLQLTPASAAQYSRALRKVSHTILAEICLLSMAFLDCMPSMTASAALLVARNKLGITPDWAPRFQVRIGYSRSDVAVSAAKLSLLFDEKFPSGSPSLTTPPSVESVSWSTSATQ
;
A
#
# COMPACT_ATOMS: atom_id res chain seq x y z
N MET A 1 -14.71 -10.60 10.44
CA MET A 1 -14.72 -9.12 10.37
C MET A 1 -14.82 -8.47 11.75
N LEU A 2 -15.77 -8.85 12.61
CA LEU A 2 -15.98 -8.25 13.95
C LEU A 2 -14.71 -8.15 14.82
N VAL A 3 -14.00 -9.28 15.01
CA VAL A 3 -12.77 -9.32 15.83
C VAL A 3 -11.72 -8.34 15.30
N ALA A 4 -11.49 -8.30 13.98
CA ALA A 4 -10.54 -7.37 13.38
C ALA A 4 -10.98 -5.90 13.53
N GLY A 5 -12.28 -5.61 13.33
CA GLY A 5 -12.83 -4.27 13.55
C GLY A 5 -12.59 -3.78 14.98
N LYS A 6 -12.89 -4.62 15.98
CA LYS A 6 -12.62 -4.32 17.40
C LYS A 6 -11.14 -4.07 17.71
N MET A 7 -10.23 -4.73 16.99
CA MET A 7 -8.79 -4.65 17.25
C MET A 7 -8.09 -3.48 16.53
N PHE A 8 -8.51 -3.15 15.31
CA PHE A 8 -7.77 -2.24 14.44
C PHE A 8 -8.51 -0.93 14.15
N GLU A 9 -9.83 -0.86 14.34
CA GLU A 9 -10.58 0.37 14.10
C GLU A 9 -10.59 1.25 15.34
N SER A 10 -10.09 2.48 15.21
CA SER A 10 -9.97 3.43 16.32
C SER A 10 -11.22 4.27 16.57
N LYS A 11 -12.20 4.25 15.66
CA LYS A 11 -13.32 5.22 15.68
C LYS A 11 -14.71 4.59 15.72
N LYS A 12 -15.00 3.54 14.93
CA LYS A 12 -16.36 3.03 14.82
C LYS A 12 -16.41 1.57 14.37
N VAL A 13 -16.37 0.68 15.35
CA VAL A 13 -16.64 -0.74 15.11
C VAL A 13 -18.12 -0.90 14.72
N PRO A 14 -18.45 -1.57 13.61
CA PRO A 14 -19.84 -1.83 13.22
C PRO A 14 -20.55 -2.71 14.27
N SER A 15 -21.84 -2.42 14.52
CA SER A 15 -22.64 -3.23 15.45
C SER A 15 -22.93 -4.62 14.88
N LEU A 16 -23.29 -5.57 15.74
CA LEU A 16 -23.70 -6.91 15.32
C LEU A 16 -24.87 -6.88 14.34
N GLU A 17 -25.84 -6.00 14.57
CA GLU A 17 -26.99 -5.80 13.69
C GLU A 17 -26.55 -5.31 12.31
N THR A 18 -25.68 -4.29 12.25
CA THR A 18 -25.12 -3.80 10.98
C THR A 18 -24.36 -4.89 10.24
N LEU A 19 -23.56 -5.69 10.94
CA LEU A 19 -22.83 -6.81 10.33
C LEU A 19 -23.77 -7.88 9.78
N ASN A 20 -24.82 -8.22 10.52
CA ASN A 20 -25.78 -9.22 10.09
C ASN A 20 -26.62 -8.70 8.90
N GLN A 21 -26.98 -7.42 8.91
CA GLN A 21 -27.63 -6.76 7.78
C GLN A 21 -26.77 -6.84 6.51
N LEU A 22 -25.46 -6.56 6.62
CA LEU A 22 -24.51 -6.69 5.49
C LEU A 22 -24.39 -8.13 4.99
N ALA A 23 -24.58 -9.11 5.88
CA ALA A 23 -24.64 -10.52 5.54
C ALA A 23 -26.03 -10.98 5.06
N GLY A 24 -26.99 -10.08 4.83
CA GLY A 24 -28.35 -10.44 4.39
C GLY A 24 -29.16 -11.19 5.46
N TYR A 25 -28.91 -10.90 6.74
CA TYR A 25 -29.57 -11.52 7.91
C TYR A 25 -29.47 -13.05 7.96
N GLN A 26 -28.41 -13.63 7.38
CA GLN A 26 -28.20 -15.08 7.33
C GLN A 26 -27.81 -15.70 8.69
N TYR A 27 -27.44 -14.89 9.69
CA TYR A 27 -26.95 -15.38 10.97
C TYR A 27 -27.84 -14.89 12.13
N THR A 28 -27.94 -15.69 13.20
CA THR A 28 -28.52 -15.20 14.46
C THR A 28 -27.46 -14.45 15.28
N PRO A 29 -27.85 -13.48 16.13
CA PRO A 29 -26.90 -12.81 17.02
C PRO A 29 -26.07 -13.78 17.87
N ASP A 30 -26.70 -14.82 18.43
CA ASP A 30 -26.03 -15.84 19.23
C ASP A 30 -25.00 -16.63 18.44
N ALA A 31 -25.28 -16.96 17.18
CA ALA A 31 -24.32 -17.65 16.31
C ALA A 31 -23.08 -16.79 16.02
N ILE A 32 -23.26 -15.47 15.84
CA ILE A 32 -22.15 -14.54 15.63
C ILE A 32 -21.29 -14.44 16.89
N LEU A 33 -21.91 -14.35 18.07
CA LEU A 33 -21.20 -14.30 19.36
C LEU A 33 -20.46 -15.61 19.66
N ALA A 34 -21.10 -16.76 19.41
CA ALA A 34 -20.46 -18.06 19.56
C ALA A 34 -19.24 -18.19 18.64
N MET A 35 -19.35 -17.76 17.39
CA MET A 35 -18.23 -17.78 16.45
C MET A 35 -17.12 -16.81 16.85
N GLU A 36 -17.46 -15.62 17.36
CA GLU A 36 -16.47 -14.69 17.91
C GLU A 36 -15.66 -15.37 19.04
N GLY A 37 -16.33 -16.01 20.01
CA GLY A 37 -15.67 -16.78 21.06
C GLY A 37 -14.78 -17.88 20.51
N ASN A 38 -15.28 -18.68 19.56
CA ASN A 38 -14.53 -19.78 18.94
C ASN A 38 -13.26 -19.29 18.23
N ILE A 39 -13.32 -18.18 17.51
CA ILE A 39 -12.15 -17.58 16.85
C ILE A 39 -11.12 -17.13 17.88
N LEU A 40 -11.55 -16.44 18.94
CA LEU A 40 -10.65 -15.96 20.01
C LEU A 40 -9.94 -17.12 20.72
N HIS A 41 -10.67 -18.19 21.03
CA HIS A 41 -10.11 -19.40 21.64
C HIS A 41 -9.16 -20.14 20.69
N THR A 42 -9.54 -20.33 19.44
CA THR A 42 -8.71 -21.00 18.42
C THR A 42 -7.39 -20.27 18.21
N LEU A 43 -7.41 -18.94 18.15
CA LEU A 43 -6.22 -18.11 18.03
C LEU A 43 -5.44 -17.96 19.33
N SER A 44 -5.89 -18.57 20.44
CA SER A 44 -5.31 -18.40 21.78
C SER A 44 -5.13 -16.91 22.15
N TRP A 45 -6.10 -16.08 21.76
CA TRP A 45 -6.05 -14.62 21.94
C TRP A 45 -4.84 -13.91 21.30
N LYS A 46 -4.11 -14.56 20.39
CA LYS A 46 -2.98 -13.98 19.65
C LYS A 46 -3.49 -13.13 18.48
N LEU A 47 -4.13 -12.00 18.80
CA LEU A 47 -4.76 -11.11 17.81
C LEU A 47 -3.82 -10.01 17.30
N ARG A 48 -2.68 -9.81 17.96
CA ARG A 48 -1.68 -8.81 17.55
C ARG A 48 -0.81 -9.36 16.43
N VAL A 49 -1.35 -9.28 15.21
CA VAL A 49 -0.63 -9.66 13.99
C VAL A 49 -0.05 -8.41 13.34
N VAL A 50 1.19 -8.49 12.89
CA VAL A 50 1.83 -7.43 12.10
C VAL A 50 1.40 -7.60 10.64
N THR A 51 0.74 -6.59 10.08
CA THR A 51 0.28 -6.59 8.69
C THR A 51 1.25 -5.79 7.80
N PRO A 52 1.25 -5.98 6.46
CA PRO A 52 2.06 -5.13 5.59
C PRO A 52 1.74 -3.63 5.75
N LEU A 53 0.47 -3.30 6.01
CA LEU A 53 0.03 -1.92 6.26
C LEU A 53 0.66 -1.30 7.51
N PHE A 54 1.07 -2.11 8.49
CA PHE A 54 1.80 -1.63 9.67
C PHE A 54 3.11 -0.95 9.28
N PHE A 55 3.89 -1.57 8.39
CA PHE A 55 5.16 -1.01 7.91
C PHE A 55 4.98 0.08 6.85
N TRP A 56 3.91 -0.02 6.06
CA TRP A 56 3.64 0.87 4.94
C TRP A 56 3.69 2.36 5.31
N GLY A 57 3.14 2.76 6.47
CA GLY A 57 3.11 4.17 6.89
C GLY A 57 4.51 4.81 6.96
N TYR A 58 5.49 4.06 7.47
CA TYR A 58 6.89 4.50 7.50
C TYR A 58 7.54 4.41 6.12
N PHE A 59 7.36 3.31 5.39
CA PHE A 59 7.98 3.13 4.07
C PHE A 59 7.51 4.17 3.06
N ALA A 60 6.22 4.51 3.08
CA ALA A 60 5.67 5.55 2.22
C ALA A 60 6.09 6.97 2.63
N SER A 61 6.51 7.21 3.88
CA SER A 61 7.00 8.52 4.32
C SER A 61 8.41 8.82 3.81
N ILE A 62 9.24 7.79 3.65
CA ILE A 62 10.60 7.89 3.08
C ILE A 62 10.64 7.58 1.57
N GLY A 63 9.48 7.24 1.00
CA GLY A 63 9.34 6.68 -0.33
C GLY A 63 9.58 7.65 -1.48
N VAL A 64 9.62 8.96 -1.24
CA VAL A 64 10.06 9.99 -2.20
C VAL A 64 11.03 10.93 -1.49
N CYS A 65 12.16 11.24 -2.11
CA CYS A 65 13.15 12.18 -1.61
C CYS A 65 13.55 13.15 -2.75
N PRO A 66 13.23 14.45 -2.67
CA PRO A 66 13.49 15.39 -3.77
C PRO A 66 14.95 15.48 -4.18
N ASP A 67 15.87 15.34 -3.22
CA ASP A 67 17.32 15.51 -3.44
C ASP A 67 17.98 14.28 -4.07
N GLU A 68 17.33 13.11 -3.99
CA GLU A 68 17.88 11.83 -4.46
C GLU A 68 17.07 11.21 -5.60
N ASP A 69 15.80 11.59 -5.74
CA ASP A 69 14.89 11.00 -6.72
C ASP A 69 14.70 11.93 -7.91
N SER A 70 14.50 11.33 -9.09
CA SER A 70 14.09 12.04 -10.29
C SER A 70 12.95 11.31 -10.98
N ILE A 71 12.14 12.07 -11.72
CA ILE A 71 11.03 11.55 -12.52
C ILE A 71 11.42 11.70 -13.98
N HIS A 72 11.53 10.59 -14.70
CA HIS A 72 11.96 10.63 -16.11
C HIS A 72 13.25 11.44 -16.32
N GLY A 73 14.18 11.42 -15.35
CA GLY A 73 15.43 12.18 -15.36
C GLY A 73 15.32 13.65 -14.94
N LEU A 74 14.13 14.14 -14.58
CA LEU A 74 13.91 15.50 -14.11
C LEU A 74 13.93 15.57 -12.59
N GLN A 75 14.59 16.60 -12.06
CA GLN A 75 14.65 16.88 -10.63
C GLN A 75 13.28 17.29 -10.08
N LEU A 76 13.01 16.85 -8.87
CA LEU A 76 11.76 17.11 -8.17
C LEU A 76 11.76 18.52 -7.57
N THR A 77 10.78 19.34 -7.95
CA THR A 77 10.42 20.54 -7.17
C THR A 77 9.68 20.13 -5.90
N PRO A 78 9.66 20.95 -4.83
CA PRO A 78 8.90 20.64 -3.60
C PRO A 78 7.41 20.33 -3.86
N ALA A 79 6.78 21.05 -4.80
CA ALA A 79 5.40 20.82 -5.19
C ALA A 79 5.22 19.44 -5.87
N SER A 80 6.09 19.11 -6.84
CA SER A 80 6.05 17.81 -7.51
C SER A 80 6.37 16.65 -6.53
N ALA A 81 7.29 16.84 -5.59
CA ALA A 81 7.60 15.83 -4.59
C ALA A 81 6.41 15.52 -3.68
N ALA A 82 5.65 16.53 -3.26
CA ALA A 82 4.43 16.33 -2.49
C ALA A 82 3.37 15.55 -3.30
N GLN A 83 3.23 15.87 -4.59
CA GLN A 83 2.31 15.21 -5.51
C GLN A 83 2.67 13.72 -5.71
N TYR A 84 3.94 13.43 -5.99
CA TYR A 84 4.43 12.05 -6.15
C TYR A 84 4.41 11.28 -4.83
N SER A 85 4.63 11.95 -3.70
CA SER A 85 4.46 11.36 -2.36
C SER A 85 3.02 10.92 -2.10
N ARG A 86 2.03 11.68 -2.58
CA ARG A 86 0.61 11.32 -2.50
C ARG A 86 0.26 10.20 -3.48
N ALA A 87 0.76 10.26 -4.71
CA ALA A 87 0.56 9.21 -5.72
C ALA A 87 1.17 7.88 -5.25
N LEU A 88 2.40 7.89 -4.74
CA LEU A 88 3.09 6.71 -4.21
C LEU A 88 2.29 6.08 -3.08
N ARG A 89 1.81 6.87 -2.11
CA ARG A 89 0.95 6.39 -1.03
C ARG A 89 -0.30 5.70 -1.58
N LYS A 90 -0.99 6.34 -2.53
CA LYS A 90 -2.19 5.78 -3.15
C LYS A 90 -1.90 4.43 -3.83
N VAL A 91 -0.92 4.39 -4.73
CA VAL A 91 -0.58 3.19 -5.50
C VAL A 91 -0.09 2.06 -4.60
N SER A 92 0.88 2.33 -3.71
CA SER A 92 1.39 1.31 -2.78
C SER A 92 0.32 0.79 -1.82
N HIS A 93 -0.57 1.66 -1.33
CA HIS A 93 -1.70 1.23 -0.50
C HIS A 93 -2.67 0.36 -1.28
N THR A 94 -3.04 0.71 -2.52
CA THR A 94 -3.90 -0.12 -3.38
C THR A 94 -3.28 -1.49 -3.63
N ILE A 95 -1.97 -1.56 -3.89
CA ILE A 95 -1.27 -2.84 -4.03
C ILE A 95 -1.42 -3.70 -2.78
N LEU A 96 -1.24 -3.12 -1.59
CA LEU A 96 -1.38 -3.87 -0.34
C LEU A 96 -2.83 -4.26 -0.06
N ALA A 97 -3.75 -3.31 -0.13
CA ALA A 97 -5.14 -3.48 0.30
C ALA A 97 -5.97 -4.30 -0.69
N GLU A 98 -5.67 -4.23 -1.99
CA GLU A 98 -6.55 -4.82 -3.00
C GLU A 98 -5.90 -5.88 -3.89
N ILE A 99 -4.59 -6.10 -3.78
CA ILE A 99 -3.88 -7.16 -4.51
C ILE A 99 -3.28 -8.15 -3.53
N CYS A 100 -2.43 -7.67 -2.60
CA CYS A 100 -1.78 -8.54 -1.63
C CYS A 100 -2.80 -9.25 -0.73
N LEU A 101 -3.79 -8.53 -0.17
CA LEU A 101 -4.79 -9.14 0.72
C LEU A 101 -5.68 -10.18 0.04
N LEU A 102 -5.84 -10.11 -1.28
CA LEU A 102 -6.72 -11.01 -2.03
C LEU A 102 -5.99 -12.23 -2.61
N SER A 103 -4.66 -12.26 -2.51
CA SER A 103 -3.84 -13.32 -3.10
C SER A 103 -3.17 -14.19 -2.05
N MET A 104 -3.44 -15.49 -2.13
CA MET A 104 -2.82 -16.51 -1.27
C MET A 104 -1.29 -16.60 -1.48
N ALA A 105 -0.77 -16.08 -2.60
CA ALA A 105 0.66 -16.10 -2.92
C ALA A 105 1.55 -15.31 -1.94
N PHE A 106 0.95 -14.49 -1.07
CA PHE A 106 1.65 -13.66 -0.08
C PHE A 106 1.51 -14.14 1.36
N LEU A 107 0.88 -15.29 1.60
CA LEU A 107 0.77 -15.86 2.96
C LEU A 107 2.14 -16.19 3.57
N ASP A 108 3.07 -16.68 2.75
CA ASP A 108 4.43 -17.04 3.18
C ASP A 108 5.42 -15.86 3.11
N CYS A 109 4.95 -14.67 2.69
CA CYS A 109 5.79 -13.49 2.60
C CYS A 109 5.79 -12.73 3.94
N MET A 110 6.98 -12.34 4.41
CA MET A 110 7.09 -11.47 5.57
C MET A 110 6.33 -10.15 5.32
N PRO A 111 5.52 -9.66 6.28
CA PRO A 111 4.73 -8.45 6.09
C PRO A 111 5.56 -7.21 5.72
N SER A 112 6.75 -7.06 6.30
CA SER A 112 7.72 -6.02 5.96
C SER A 112 8.20 -6.13 4.51
N MET A 113 8.60 -7.33 4.08
CA MET A 113 9.03 -7.59 2.70
C MET A 113 7.93 -7.25 1.68
N THR A 114 6.68 -7.61 1.99
CA THR A 114 5.54 -7.30 1.12
C THR A 114 5.29 -5.79 1.03
N ALA A 115 5.41 -5.05 2.14
CA ALA A 115 5.31 -3.60 2.13
C ALA A 115 6.45 -2.93 1.34
N SER A 116 7.68 -3.43 1.46
CA SER A 116 8.84 -3.00 0.68
C SER A 116 8.68 -3.29 -0.81
N ALA A 117 8.17 -4.46 -1.16
CA ALA A 117 7.86 -4.83 -2.53
C ALA A 117 6.77 -3.94 -3.13
N ALA A 118 5.71 -3.63 -2.38
CA ALA A 118 4.68 -2.69 -2.81
C ALA A 118 5.23 -1.27 -3.03
N LEU A 119 6.18 -0.82 -2.19
CA LEU A 119 6.90 0.44 -2.39
C LEU A 119 7.69 0.44 -3.71
N LEU A 120 8.47 -0.62 -3.97
CA LEU A 120 9.25 -0.77 -5.20
C LEU A 120 8.34 -0.77 -6.44
N VAL A 121 7.26 -1.56 -6.44
CA VAL A 121 6.31 -1.60 -7.56
C VAL A 121 5.67 -0.23 -7.75
N ALA A 122 5.25 0.45 -6.68
CA ALA A 122 4.65 1.79 -6.81
C ALA A 122 5.63 2.81 -7.40
N ARG A 123 6.92 2.79 -7.01
CA ARG A 123 7.95 3.66 -7.63
C ARG A 123 8.11 3.37 -9.11
N ASN A 124 8.15 2.10 -9.51
CA ASN A 124 8.23 1.70 -10.91
C ASN A 124 7.02 2.18 -11.72
N LYS A 125 5.81 2.00 -11.19
CA LYS A 125 4.58 2.45 -11.87
C LYS A 125 4.47 3.97 -12.00
N LEU A 126 5.15 4.71 -11.13
CA LEU A 126 5.22 6.18 -11.16
C LEU A 126 6.45 6.73 -11.88
N GLY A 127 7.34 5.88 -12.41
CA GLY A 127 8.55 6.33 -13.10
C GLY A 127 9.56 7.05 -12.20
N ILE A 128 9.54 6.78 -10.89
CA ILE A 128 10.48 7.38 -9.94
C ILE A 128 11.80 6.61 -9.99
N THR A 129 12.89 7.34 -10.22
CA THR A 129 14.24 6.78 -10.35
C THR A 129 15.18 7.35 -9.28
N PRO A 130 16.10 6.54 -8.71
CA PRO A 130 16.26 5.09 -8.94
C PRO A 130 15.07 4.28 -8.40
N ASP A 131 14.75 3.12 -8.96
CA ASP A 131 13.61 2.31 -8.48
C ASP A 131 13.77 1.88 -7.01
N TRP A 132 15.00 1.53 -6.63
CA TRP A 132 15.43 1.26 -5.26
C TRP A 132 16.62 2.14 -4.86
N ALA A 133 16.36 3.20 -4.09
CA ALA A 133 17.40 4.11 -3.63
C ALA A 133 18.28 3.47 -2.51
N PRO A 134 19.58 3.80 -2.43
CA PRO A 134 20.47 3.28 -1.39
C PRO A 134 19.97 3.51 0.04
N ARG A 135 19.28 4.64 0.28
CA ARG A 135 18.65 4.96 1.57
C ARG A 135 17.67 3.89 2.05
N PHE A 136 17.04 3.14 1.14
CA PHE A 136 16.10 2.09 1.53
C PHE A 136 16.82 0.92 2.17
N GLN A 137 18.01 0.53 1.70
CA GLN A 137 18.75 -0.54 2.35
C GLN A 137 19.13 -0.17 3.79
N VAL A 138 19.48 1.09 4.03
CA VAL A 138 19.81 1.59 5.38
C VAL A 138 18.57 1.70 6.29
N ARG A 139 17.44 2.18 5.76
CA ARG A 139 16.23 2.47 6.56
C ARG A 139 15.24 1.31 6.68
N ILE A 140 15.15 0.49 5.65
CA ILE A 140 14.22 -0.65 5.55
C ILE A 140 14.94 -1.97 5.88
N GLY A 141 16.24 -2.05 5.58
CA GLY A 141 17.06 -3.24 5.84
C GLY A 141 17.07 -4.26 4.71
N TYR A 142 16.33 -4.03 3.62
CA TYR A 142 16.31 -4.90 2.44
C TYR A 142 17.06 -4.28 1.25
N SER A 143 17.80 -5.13 0.54
CA SER A 143 18.33 -4.82 -0.78
C SER A 143 17.26 -4.96 -1.86
N ARG A 144 17.52 -4.41 -3.05
CA ARG A 144 16.64 -4.58 -4.22
C ARG A 144 16.44 -6.06 -4.57
N SER A 145 17.47 -6.88 -4.43
CA SER A 145 17.42 -8.33 -4.69
C SER A 145 16.50 -9.07 -3.72
N ASP A 146 16.49 -8.68 -2.44
CA ASP A 146 15.66 -9.33 -1.42
C ASP A 146 14.16 -9.18 -1.73
N VAL A 147 13.76 -8.00 -2.22
CA VAL A 147 12.35 -7.68 -2.53
C VAL A 147 11.93 -8.07 -3.95
N ALA A 148 12.87 -8.42 -4.83
CA ALA A 148 12.63 -8.54 -6.27
C ALA A 148 11.54 -9.57 -6.63
N VAL A 149 11.57 -10.74 -5.99
CA VAL A 149 10.62 -11.83 -6.27
C VAL A 149 9.19 -11.42 -5.88
N SER A 150 9.02 -10.87 -4.68
CA SER A 150 7.71 -10.40 -4.20
C SER A 150 7.20 -9.21 -5.03
N ALA A 151 8.10 -8.31 -5.44
CA ALA A 151 7.77 -7.19 -6.30
C ALA A 151 7.34 -7.63 -7.71
N ALA A 152 8.01 -8.62 -8.29
CA ALA A 152 7.62 -9.19 -9.58
C ALA A 152 6.21 -9.81 -9.53
N LYS A 153 5.90 -10.58 -8.48
CA LYS A 153 4.56 -11.13 -8.24
C LYS A 153 3.49 -10.04 -8.12
N LEU A 154 3.76 -9.02 -7.30
CA LEU A 154 2.84 -7.89 -7.13
C LEU A 154 2.65 -7.10 -8.43
N SER A 155 3.70 -6.90 -9.22
CA SER A 155 3.59 -6.20 -10.49
C SER A 155 2.72 -6.96 -11.47
N LEU A 156 2.89 -8.29 -11.59
CA LEU A 156 2.07 -9.11 -12.48
C LEU A 156 0.58 -9.01 -12.12
N LEU A 157 0.26 -9.20 -10.84
CA LEU A 157 -1.13 -9.09 -10.36
C LEU A 157 -1.69 -7.68 -10.49
N PHE A 158 -0.84 -6.66 -10.35
CA PHE A 158 -1.24 -5.27 -10.59
C PHE A 158 -1.60 -5.05 -12.06
N ASP A 159 -0.78 -5.54 -12.98
CA ASP A 159 -1.01 -5.39 -14.42
C ASP A 159 -2.23 -6.19 -14.90
N GLU A 160 -2.49 -7.36 -14.32
CA GLU A 160 -3.71 -8.13 -14.55
C GLU A 160 -4.96 -7.36 -14.08
N LYS A 161 -4.91 -6.78 -12.88
CA LYS A 161 -6.04 -6.06 -12.28
C LYS A 161 -6.27 -4.68 -12.91
N PHE A 162 -5.21 -4.00 -13.31
CA PHE A 162 -5.20 -2.66 -13.89
C PHE A 162 -4.46 -2.65 -15.23
N PRO A 163 -5.06 -3.20 -16.30
CA PRO A 163 -4.46 -3.17 -17.63
C PRO A 163 -4.17 -1.75 -18.08
N SER A 164 -3.14 -1.58 -18.90
CA SER A 164 -2.69 -0.30 -19.46
C SER A 164 -3.82 0.38 -20.25
N GLY A 165 -4.63 1.17 -19.55
CA GLY A 165 -5.89 1.74 -20.06
C GLY A 165 -6.77 2.39 -18.98
N SER A 166 -6.51 2.17 -17.69
CA SER A 166 -7.16 2.87 -16.56
C SER A 166 -6.26 3.96 -15.97
N PRO A 167 -6.26 5.21 -16.48
CA PRO A 167 -5.35 6.29 -16.08
C PRO A 167 -5.53 6.83 -14.64
N SER A 168 -6.41 6.25 -13.82
CA SER A 168 -6.83 6.86 -12.55
C SER A 168 -5.88 6.65 -11.35
N LEU A 169 -4.91 5.72 -11.45
CA LEU A 169 -3.99 5.41 -10.35
C LEU A 169 -2.54 5.83 -10.57
N THR A 170 -2.01 5.69 -11.78
CA THR A 170 -0.59 5.92 -12.09
C THR A 170 -0.28 7.33 -12.56
N THR A 171 -1.31 8.12 -12.89
CA THR A 171 -1.15 9.53 -13.26
C THR A 171 -1.20 10.39 -11.99
N PRO A 172 -0.13 11.11 -11.64
CA PRO A 172 -0.22 12.16 -10.62
C PRO A 172 -1.30 13.16 -11.07
N PRO A 173 -2.20 13.64 -10.17
CA PRO A 173 -3.27 14.56 -10.56
C PRO A 173 -2.66 15.78 -11.27
N SER A 174 -3.07 16.04 -12.51
CA SER A 174 -2.43 16.97 -13.45
C SER A 174 -2.04 18.30 -12.82
N VAL A 175 -0.86 18.81 -13.19
CA VAL A 175 -0.46 20.20 -12.98
C VAL A 175 -1.44 21.08 -13.78
N GLU A 176 -2.39 21.72 -13.10
CA GLU A 176 -2.96 22.95 -13.63
C GLU A 176 -1.83 23.99 -13.68
N SER A 177 -1.39 24.30 -14.90
CA SER A 177 -0.60 25.47 -15.29
C SER A 177 0.47 25.94 -14.32
N VAL A 178 1.68 25.38 -14.41
CA VAL A 178 2.89 26.13 -14.06
C VAL A 178 3.59 26.45 -15.36
N SER A 179 3.44 27.70 -15.80
CA SER A 179 4.12 28.26 -16.96
C SER A 179 5.62 28.04 -16.82
N TRP A 180 6.20 27.29 -17.75
CA TRP A 180 7.65 27.20 -17.91
C TRP A 180 8.16 28.57 -18.34
N SER A 181 8.59 29.40 -17.39
CA SER A 181 9.40 30.58 -17.70
C SER A 181 10.79 30.07 -18.07
N THR A 182 11.06 29.93 -19.36
CA THR A 182 12.41 29.78 -19.88
C THR A 182 13.18 31.07 -19.61
N SER A 183 14.09 31.04 -18.66
CA SER A 183 15.15 32.06 -18.55
C SER A 183 16.11 31.84 -19.72
N ALA A 184 15.91 32.59 -20.81
CA ALA A 184 16.91 32.73 -21.85
C ALA A 184 17.83 33.91 -21.47
N THR A 185 19.07 33.57 -21.13
CA THR A 185 20.23 34.46 -21.20
C THR A 185 20.46 34.92 -22.64
N GLN A 186 20.33 36.22 -22.90
CA GLN A 186 21.35 37.09 -23.51
C GLN A 186 20.91 38.55 -23.47
#